data_AF-A0A822BAC8-F1
#
_entry.id   AF-A0A822BAC8-F1
#
_cell.length_a   1.000
_cell.length_b   1.000
_cell.length_c   1.000
_cell.angle_alpha   90.00
_cell.angle_beta   90.00
_cell.angle_gamma   90.00
#
_symmetry.space_group_name_H-M   'P 1'
#
loop_
_entity.id
_entity.type
_entity.pdbx_description
1 polymer ?
#
loop_
_entity_poly.entity_id
_entity_poly.type
_entity_poly.pdbx_seq_one_letter_code
_entity_poly.pdbx_strand_id
1 'polypeptide(L)'
;MAQVLKDTEEQSKEKYCCVTCGTANNELSHHYKEGVIKIIHCKQCQNPVDPYIELDDLLVFIDFVLLKLRAHRNVLFNIDKIKYNHIIKLSCAFILANAYIKWFHLKNDQFQSIINHDHNNFFALEYGFYLKLIESFL
;
A
#
# COMPACT_ATOMS: atom_id res chain seq x y z
N MET A 1 16.66 46.41 6.15
CA MET A 1 16.36 45.37 7.16
C MET A 1 14.89 44.90 7.17
N ALA A 2 13.99 45.50 6.37
CA ALA A 2 12.57 45.11 6.29
C ALA A 2 12.22 44.32 5.00
N GLN A 3 13.18 43.60 4.41
CA GLN A 3 12.99 42.85 3.16
C GLN A 3 13.22 41.32 3.31
N VAL A 4 13.43 40.82 4.53
CA VAL A 4 13.65 39.39 4.82
C VAL A 4 12.34 38.67 5.21
N LEU A 5 11.20 39.35 5.22
CA LEU A 5 9.90 38.81 5.64
C LEU A 5 8.88 38.64 4.50
N LYS A 6 9.32 38.59 3.23
CA LYS A 6 8.40 38.47 2.08
C LYS A 6 8.44 37.15 1.30
N ASP A 7 9.30 36.20 1.67
CA ASP A 7 9.38 34.91 0.98
C ASP A 7 8.65 33.76 1.72
N THR A 8 7.91 34.05 2.79
CA THR A 8 7.18 33.04 3.59
C THR A 8 5.66 33.05 3.33
N GLU A 9 5.20 33.64 2.23
CA GLU A 9 3.78 33.72 1.86
C GLU A 9 3.48 33.09 0.49
N GLU A 10 3.92 31.85 0.28
CA GLU A 10 3.26 30.96 -0.70
C GLU A 10 2.29 30.01 0.03
N GLN A 11 1.11 30.55 0.32
CA GLN A 11 -0.19 29.87 0.38
C GLN A 11 -0.16 28.37 0.77
N SER A 12 -0.03 28.09 2.06
CA SER A 12 -0.14 26.73 2.62
C SER A 12 -1.59 26.25 2.59
N LYS A 13 -2.02 25.71 1.45
CA LYS A 13 -3.26 24.95 1.36
C LYS A 13 -3.12 23.70 2.23
N GLU A 14 -4.01 23.50 3.20
CA GLU A 14 -4.11 22.27 4.02
C GLU A 14 -4.18 21.04 3.09
N LYS A 15 -3.03 20.40 2.85
CA LYS A 15 -2.90 19.34 1.83
C LYS A 15 -2.96 17.94 2.44
N TYR A 16 -2.72 17.82 3.74
CA TYR A 16 -2.47 16.53 4.39
C TYR A 16 -3.40 16.29 5.57
N CYS A 17 -3.60 15.02 5.92
CA CYS A 17 -4.56 14.60 6.94
C CYS A 17 -3.86 13.74 8.01
N CYS A 18 -4.10 14.02 9.29
CA CYS A 18 -3.54 13.20 10.37
C CYS A 18 -4.11 11.78 10.32
N VAL A 19 -3.24 10.78 10.24
CA VAL A 19 -3.66 9.37 10.15
C VAL A 19 -4.39 8.88 11.42
N THR A 20 -4.19 9.54 12.56
CA THR A 20 -4.79 9.15 13.85
C THR A 20 -6.14 9.82 14.10
N CYS A 21 -6.24 11.15 13.99
CA CYS A 21 -7.48 11.88 14.30
C CYS A 21 -8.24 12.42 13.08
N GLY A 22 -7.64 12.44 11.89
CA GLY A 22 -8.28 12.92 10.67
C GLY A 22 -8.29 14.44 10.50
N THR A 23 -7.63 15.18 11.39
CA THR A 23 -7.52 16.65 11.30
C THR A 23 -6.62 17.04 10.13
N ALA A 24 -7.02 18.05 9.38
CA ALA A 24 -6.23 18.60 8.29
C ALA A 24 -4.98 19.34 8.84
N ASN A 25 -3.87 19.21 8.12
CA ASN A 25 -2.57 19.72 8.50
C ASN A 25 -1.87 20.35 7.29
N ASN A 26 -1.18 21.48 7.52
CA ASN A 26 -0.45 22.21 6.47
C ASN A 26 0.86 21.53 6.05
N GLU A 27 1.50 20.81 6.97
CA GLU A 27 2.79 20.15 6.75
C GLU A 27 2.76 18.72 7.33
N LEU A 28 3.51 17.79 6.74
CA LEU A 28 3.67 16.40 7.22
C LEU A 28 4.98 16.18 7.98
N SER A 29 6.03 16.88 7.59
CA SER A 29 7.37 16.78 8.18
C SER A 29 8.16 18.07 7.94
N HIS A 30 9.10 18.37 8.83
CA HIS A 30 10.12 19.38 8.58
C HIS A 30 11.38 18.69 8.05
N HIS A 31 11.82 19.11 6.87
CA HIS A 31 13.13 18.75 6.34
C HIS A 31 14.16 19.73 6.88
N TYR A 32 15.06 19.27 7.76
CA TYR A 32 16.22 20.08 8.15
C TYR A 32 17.28 20.01 7.05
N LYS A 33 18.10 21.06 6.92
CA LYS A 33 19.15 21.20 5.87
C LYS A 33 20.17 20.05 5.84
N GLU A 34 20.25 19.26 6.91
CA GLU A 34 21.18 18.13 7.06
C GLU A 34 20.58 16.79 6.60
N GLY A 35 19.41 16.78 5.95
CA GLY A 35 18.79 15.55 5.45
C GLY A 35 18.01 14.76 6.52
N VAL A 36 17.93 15.27 7.75
CA VAL A 36 17.12 14.69 8.82
C VAL A 36 15.66 15.14 8.64
N ILE A 37 14.77 14.17 8.45
CA ILE A 37 13.32 14.36 8.40
C ILE A 37 12.80 14.28 9.83
N LYS A 38 12.07 15.29 10.29
CA LYS A 38 11.38 15.24 11.59
C LYS A 38 9.87 15.25 11.39
N ILE A 39 9.22 14.18 11.83
CA ILE A 39 7.76 14.08 11.81
C ILE A 39 7.18 15.11 12.79
N ILE A 40 6.18 15.87 12.32
CA ILE A 40 5.47 16.81 13.18
C ILE A 40 4.35 16.12 13.96
N HIS A 41 4.03 16.67 15.14
CA HIS A 41 2.92 16.18 15.95
C HIS A 41 1.65 16.97 15.62
N CYS A 42 0.52 16.28 15.58
CA CYS A 42 -0.77 16.90 15.32
C CYS A 42 -1.16 17.84 16.48
N LYS A 43 -1.66 19.05 16.15
CA LYS A 43 -2.09 20.04 17.14
C LYS A 43 -3.28 19.57 18.00
N GLN A 44 -4.11 18.68 17.46
CA GLN A 44 -5.32 18.21 18.14
C GLN A 44 -5.07 16.97 19.01
N CYS A 45 -4.42 15.94 18.46
CA CYS A 45 -4.25 14.66 19.17
C CYS A 45 -2.84 14.42 19.73
N GLN A 46 -1.90 15.33 19.45
CA GLN A 46 -0.48 15.23 19.84
C GLN A 46 0.25 13.96 19.38
N ASN A 47 -0.35 13.14 18.52
CA ASN A 47 0.32 12.01 17.88
C ASN A 47 1.07 12.46 16.62
N PRO A 48 2.10 11.71 16.15
CA PRO A 48 2.73 11.97 14.86
C PRO A 48 1.66 12.01 13.74
N VAL A 49 1.74 13.01 12.88
CA VAL A 49 0.72 13.25 11.83
C VAL A 49 0.68 12.08 10.85
N ASP A 50 1.85 11.59 10.45
CA ASP A 50 2.00 10.41 9.61
C ASP A 50 3.33 9.68 9.86
N PRO A 51 3.33 8.60 10.66
CA PRO A 51 4.53 7.77 10.85
C PRO A 51 4.86 6.88 9.65
N TYR A 52 3.96 6.75 8.66
CA TYR A 52 4.17 5.89 7.49
C TYR A 52 5.13 6.48 6.46
N ILE A 53 5.58 7.73 6.63
CA ILE A 53 6.54 8.35 5.72
C ILE A 53 7.95 7.74 5.85
N GLU A 54 8.33 7.30 7.05
CA GLU A 54 9.61 6.64 7.35
C GLU A 54 9.57 5.12 7.12
N LEU A 55 8.36 4.56 6.95
CA LEU A 55 8.15 3.14 6.76
C LEU A 55 8.21 2.74 5.28
N ASP A 56 8.69 1.53 5.02
CA ASP A 56 8.70 0.93 3.70
C ASP A 56 7.28 0.65 3.17
N ASP A 57 7.09 0.75 1.86
CA ASP A 57 5.80 0.54 1.19
C ASP A 57 5.18 -0.84 1.50
N LEU A 58 6.01 -1.87 1.74
CA LEU A 58 5.55 -3.20 2.15
C LEU A 58 4.87 -3.20 3.52
N LEU A 59 5.40 -2.44 4.49
CA LEU A 59 4.81 -2.37 5.83
C LEU A 59 3.48 -1.61 5.79
N VAL A 60 3.41 -0.54 4.99
CA VAL A 60 2.16 0.18 4.71
C VAL A 60 1.14 -0.74 4.07
N PHE A 61 1.57 -1.56 3.09
CA PHE A 61 0.70 -2.53 2.42
C PHE A 61 0.15 -3.58 3.40
N ILE A 62 0.97 -4.13 4.29
CA ILE A 62 0.51 -5.10 5.30
C ILE A 62 -0.55 -4.46 6.21
N ASP A 63 -0.29 -3.27 6.75
CA ASP A 63 -1.25 -2.59 7.61
C ASP A 63 -2.56 -2.21 6.88
N PHE A 64 -2.46 -1.93 5.58
CA PHE A 64 -3.61 -1.69 4.73
C PHE A 64 -4.45 -2.95 4.51
N VAL A 65 -3.83 -4.10 4.23
CA VAL A 65 -4.50 -5.41 4.14
C VAL A 65 -5.18 -5.79 5.46
N LEU A 66 -4.59 -5.39 6.59
CA LEU A 66 -5.17 -5.56 7.93
C LEU A 66 -6.31 -4.56 8.25
N LEU A 67 -6.73 -3.72 7.29
CA LEU A 67 -7.79 -2.72 7.43
C LEU A 67 -7.58 -1.76 8.62
N LYS A 68 -6.33 -1.48 8.98
CA LYS A 68 -6.04 -0.50 10.03
C LYS A 68 -6.42 0.89 9.54
N LEU A 69 -7.29 1.57 10.31
CA LEU A 69 -7.76 2.94 10.03
C LEU A 69 -6.64 3.93 9.69
N ARG A 70 -5.49 3.83 10.37
CA ARG A 70 -4.33 4.72 10.14
C ARG A 70 -3.72 4.52 8.75
N ALA A 71 -3.53 3.28 8.32
CA ALA A 71 -2.98 2.97 7.00
C ALA A 71 -3.96 3.36 5.88
N HIS A 72 -5.27 3.13 6.07
CA HIS A 72 -6.27 3.55 5.09
C HIS A 72 -6.30 5.07 4.90
N ARG A 73 -6.21 5.86 5.98
CA ARG A 73 -6.14 7.33 5.89
C ARG A 73 -4.85 7.81 5.22
N ASN A 74 -3.71 7.17 5.52
CA ASN A 74 -2.46 7.44 4.82
C ASN A 74 -2.60 7.22 3.31
N VAL A 75 -3.09 6.04 2.91
CA VAL A 75 -3.25 5.68 1.48
C VAL A 75 -4.18 6.62 0.73
N LEU A 76 -5.25 7.08 1.38
CA LEU A 76 -6.26 7.92 0.73
C LEU A 76 -5.85 9.40 0.63
N PHE A 77 -5.14 9.93 1.62
CA PHE A 77 -4.94 11.38 1.75
C PHE A 77 -3.48 11.84 1.73
N ASN A 78 -2.53 11.00 2.13
CA ASN A 78 -1.13 11.42 2.30
C ASN A 78 -0.15 10.75 1.33
N ILE A 79 -0.59 9.72 0.61
CA ILE A 79 0.26 9.00 -0.34
C ILE A 79 0.48 9.79 -1.64
N ASP A 80 1.75 9.88 -2.04
CA ASP A 80 2.16 10.37 -3.35
C ASP A 80 1.87 9.35 -4.46
N LYS A 81 1.68 9.84 -5.69
CA LYS A 81 1.40 9.01 -6.88
C LYS A 81 2.40 7.87 -7.10
N ILE A 82 3.67 8.10 -6.76
CA ILE A 82 4.74 7.10 -6.88
C ILE A 82 4.48 5.93 -5.92
N LYS A 83 4.33 6.20 -4.62
CA LYS A 83 4.05 5.20 -3.59
C LYS A 83 2.75 4.44 -3.86
N TYR A 84 1.71 5.12 -4.33
CA TYR A 84 0.45 4.49 -4.73
C TYR A 84 0.65 3.40 -5.80
N ASN A 85 1.48 3.67 -6.81
CA ASN A 85 1.81 2.68 -7.85
C ASN A 85 2.55 1.47 -7.27
N HIS A 86 3.44 1.67 -6.30
CA HIS A 86 4.12 0.56 -5.61
C HIS A 86 3.14 -0.30 -4.82
N ILE A 87 2.21 0.31 -4.08
CA ILE A 87 1.19 -0.42 -3.33
C ILE A 87 0.29 -1.23 -4.26
N ILE A 88 -0.17 -0.67 -5.39
CA ILE A 88 -0.96 -1.43 -6.37
C ILE A 88 -0.17 -2.64 -6.90
N LYS A 89 1.11 -2.44 -7.25
CA LYS A 89 1.96 -3.55 -7.72
C LYS A 89 2.09 -4.65 -6.67
N LEU A 90 2.25 -4.27 -5.39
CA LEU A 90 2.27 -5.22 -4.27
C LEU A 90 0.92 -5.95 -4.13
N SER A 91 -0.20 -5.24 -4.24
CA SER A 91 -1.55 -5.83 -4.24
C SER A 91 -1.74 -6.84 -5.37
N CYS A 92 -1.34 -6.51 -6.59
CA CYS A 92 -1.41 -7.43 -7.73
C CYS A 92 -0.53 -8.66 -7.52
N ALA A 93 0.71 -8.48 -7.05
CA ALA A 93 1.61 -9.59 -6.74
C ALA A 93 1.04 -10.52 -5.66
N PHE A 94 0.42 -9.96 -4.61
CA PHE A 94 -0.24 -10.72 -3.56
C PHE A 94 -1.42 -11.54 -4.07
N ILE A 95 -2.27 -10.97 -4.93
CA ILE A 95 -3.39 -11.69 -5.55
C ILE A 95 -2.88 -12.84 -6.43
N LEU A 96 -1.87 -12.59 -7.25
CA LEU A 96 -1.24 -13.61 -8.10
C LEU A 96 -0.64 -14.74 -7.26
N ALA A 97 0.06 -14.42 -6.17
CA ALA A 97 0.61 -15.40 -5.26
C ALA A 97 -0.48 -16.27 -4.61
N ASN A 98 -1.58 -15.65 -4.15
CA ASN A 98 -2.71 -16.38 -3.59
C ASN A 98 -3.37 -17.30 -4.62
N ALA A 99 -3.59 -16.82 -5.84
CA ALA A 99 -4.15 -17.62 -6.93
C ALA A 99 -3.22 -18.80 -7.28
N TYR A 100 -1.91 -18.55 -7.34
CA TYR A 100 -0.91 -19.58 -7.59
C TYR A 100 -0.88 -20.65 -6.50
N ILE A 101 -0.87 -20.26 -5.22
CA ILE A 101 -0.91 -21.20 -4.09
C ILE A 101 -2.17 -22.06 -4.16
N LYS A 102 -3.34 -21.46 -4.39
CA LYS A 102 -4.62 -22.19 -4.56
C LYS A 102 -4.56 -23.18 -5.73
N TRP A 103 -4.03 -22.76 -6.88
CA TRP A 103 -3.86 -23.64 -8.04
C TRP A 103 -2.88 -24.77 -7.76
N PHE A 104 -1.75 -24.47 -7.11
CA PHE A 104 -0.73 -25.46 -6.75
C PHE A 104 -1.27 -26.55 -5.82
N HIS A 105 -2.03 -26.17 -4.79
CA HIS A 105 -2.68 -27.13 -3.89
C HIS A 105 -3.64 -28.05 -4.63
N LEU A 106 -4.51 -27.50 -5.48
CA LEU A 106 -5.44 -28.30 -6.30
C LEU A 106 -4.72 -29.23 -7.26
N LYS A 107 -3.62 -28.76 -7.87
CA LYS A 107 -2.79 -29.59 -8.74
C LYS A 107 -2.16 -30.74 -7.97
N ASN A 108 -1.69 -30.52 -6.75
CA ASN A 108 -1.11 -31.57 -5.92
C ASN A 108 -2.16 -32.63 -5.54
N ASP A 109 -3.40 -32.20 -5.27
CA ASP A 109 -4.53 -33.11 -5.00
C ASP A 109 -4.98 -33.87 -6.26
N GLN A 110 -4.97 -33.24 -7.43
CA GLN A 110 -5.30 -33.85 -8.73
C GLN A 110 -4.17 -34.72 -9.30
N PHE A 111 -2.92 -34.50 -8.92
CA PHE A 111 -1.78 -35.29 -9.42
C PHE A 111 -1.91 -36.78 -9.02
N GLN A 112 -2.57 -37.07 -7.90
CA GLN A 112 -2.92 -38.44 -7.49
C GLN A 112 -3.94 -39.12 -8.42
N SER A 113 -4.83 -38.37 -9.09
CA SER A 113 -5.81 -38.94 -10.03
C SER A 113 -5.35 -38.96 -11.50
N ILE A 114 -4.39 -38.10 -11.88
CA ILE A 114 -3.88 -37.96 -13.26
C ILE A 114 -2.89 -39.07 -13.67
N ILE A 115 -2.19 -39.74 -12.73
CA ILE A 115 -1.29 -40.87 -13.05
C ILE A 115 -2.00 -41.96 -13.88
N ASN A 116 -3.34 -42.01 -13.88
CA ASN A 116 -4.12 -43.00 -14.61
C ASN A 116 -4.60 -42.62 -16.02
N HIS A 117 -4.51 -41.37 -16.51
CA HIS A 117 -4.96 -41.08 -17.90
C HIS A 117 -4.42 -39.78 -18.55
N ASP A 118 -3.66 -40.00 -19.63
CA ASP A 118 -3.56 -39.27 -20.91
C ASP A 118 -2.99 -37.83 -21.02
N HIS A 119 -2.27 -37.64 -22.13
CA HIS A 119 -1.36 -36.55 -22.52
C HIS A 119 -2.03 -35.21 -22.89
N ASN A 120 -3.36 -35.12 -22.82
CA ASN A 120 -4.12 -33.91 -23.24
C ASN A 120 -4.25 -32.82 -22.15
N ASN A 121 -3.71 -33.04 -20.95
CA ASN A 121 -3.94 -32.19 -19.79
C ASN A 121 -3.07 -30.91 -19.69
N PHE A 122 -2.08 -30.70 -20.57
CA PHE A 122 -1.19 -29.54 -20.47
C PHE A 122 -1.93 -28.20 -20.62
N PHE A 123 -2.86 -28.09 -21.58
CA PHE A 123 -3.65 -26.87 -21.79
C PHE A 123 -4.80 -26.73 -20.77
N ALA A 124 -5.35 -27.84 -20.26
CA ALA A 124 -6.36 -27.81 -19.20
C ALA A 124 -5.78 -27.29 -17.86
N LEU A 125 -4.48 -27.52 -17.63
CA LEU A 125 -3.76 -27.06 -16.44
C LEU A 125 -3.58 -25.54 -16.37
N GLU A 126 -3.31 -24.88 -17.50
CA GLU A 126 -3.19 -23.41 -17.56
C GLU A 126 -4.54 -22.72 -17.34
N TYR A 127 -5.64 -23.30 -17.86
CA TYR A 127 -6.99 -22.77 -17.64
C TYR A 127 -7.38 -22.74 -16.15
N GLY A 128 -6.97 -23.74 -15.38
CA GLY A 128 -7.20 -23.80 -13.93
C GLY A 128 -6.56 -22.64 -13.15
N PHE A 129 -5.43 -22.13 -13.60
CA PHE A 129 -4.78 -20.97 -12.98
C PHE A 129 -5.61 -19.70 -13.20
N TYR A 130 -6.07 -19.44 -14.42
CA TYR A 130 -6.88 -18.27 -14.74
C TYR A 130 -8.23 -18.27 -14.03
N LEU A 131 -8.89 -19.44 -13.90
CA LEU A 131 -10.10 -19.56 -13.09
C LEU A 131 -9.84 -19.20 -11.62
N LYS A 132 -8.75 -19.70 -11.03
CA LYS A 132 -8.39 -19.41 -9.64
C LYS A 132 -7.98 -17.95 -9.44
N LEU A 133 -7.42 -17.32 -10.47
CA LEU A 133 -7.12 -15.89 -10.48
C LEU A 133 -8.41 -15.07 -10.46
N ILE A 134 -9.40 -15.42 -11.28
CA ILE A 134 -10.73 -14.77 -11.28
C ILE A 134 -11.41 -14.95 -9.93
N GLU A 135 -11.42 -16.17 -9.39
CA GLU A 135 -12.00 -16.47 -8.07
C GLU A 135 -11.26 -15.76 -6.92
N SER A 136 -9.97 -15.47 -7.06
CA SER A 136 -9.24 -14.74 -6.02
C SER A 136 -9.41 -13.22 -6.13
N PHE A 137 -10.08 -12.74 -7.17
CA PHE A 137 -10.41 -11.32 -7.39
C PHE A 137 -11.88 -11.00 -7.05
N LEU A 138 -12.78 -11.98 -7.14
CA LEU A 138 -14.23 -11.91 -6.93
C LEU A 138 -14.62 -12.36 -5.51
#